data_AF-A0A0P9DHN5-F1
#
_entry.id   AF-A0A0P9DHN5-F1
#
_cell.length_a   1.000
_cell.length_b   1.000
_cell.length_c   1.000
_cell.angle_alpha   90.00
_cell.angle_beta   90.00
_cell.angle_gamma   90.00
#
_symmetry.space_group_name_H-M   'P 1'
#
loop_
_entity.id
_entity.type
_entity.pdbx_description
1 polymer ?
#
loop_
_entity_poly.entity_id
_entity_poly.type
_entity_poly.pdbx_seq_one_letter_code
_entity_poly.pdbx_strand_id
1 'polypeptide(L)'
;MHRLEEDQLAAWRAFVNAHAAVIKRIEADLSDQRREPLTTYDVLVALYQSPDKKLRMSDLANKVVLTRSGLTRVIERLEREGLVERERTEEDRRGAFAVLTREGKREFLRTWPVYAEGIYNYFVSVLDEEERKAVEKALTKVTEALKKGEG
;
A
#
# COMPACT_ATOMS: atom_id res chain seq x y z
N MET A 1 29.24 0.90 -14.91
CA MET A 1 27.84 0.68 -15.32
C MET A 1 27.66 -0.81 -15.54
N HIS A 2 26.78 -1.47 -14.78
CA HIS A 2 26.51 -2.89 -14.99
C HIS A 2 25.71 -3.07 -16.28
N ARG A 3 26.14 -3.98 -17.15
CA ARG A 3 25.34 -4.41 -18.31
C ARG A 3 24.38 -5.48 -17.82
N LEU A 4 23.10 -5.35 -18.17
CA LEU A 4 22.09 -6.34 -17.88
C LEU A 4 22.01 -7.33 -19.03
N GLU A 5 22.01 -8.61 -18.69
CA GLU A 5 21.77 -9.70 -19.64
C GLU A 5 20.29 -9.78 -20.01
N GLU A 6 19.96 -10.46 -21.11
CA GLU A 6 18.60 -10.50 -21.66
C GLU A 6 17.59 -11.13 -20.69
N ASP A 7 17.98 -12.21 -20.02
CA ASP A 7 17.18 -12.90 -19.01
C ASP A 7 16.91 -12.02 -17.78
N GLN A 8 17.90 -11.26 -17.33
CA GLN A 8 17.77 -10.29 -16.23
C GLN A 8 16.77 -9.18 -16.58
N LEU A 9 16.84 -8.66 -17.81
CA LEU A 9 15.88 -7.67 -18.32
C LEU A 9 14.48 -8.27 -18.48
N ALA A 10 14.37 -9.51 -18.93
CA ALA A 10 13.10 -10.20 -19.08
C ALA A 10 12.39 -10.38 -17.73
N ALA A 11 13.10 -10.84 -16.70
CA ALA A 11 12.56 -10.98 -15.36
C ALA A 11 12.11 -9.63 -14.78
N TRP A 12 12.92 -8.58 -14.93
CA TRP A 12 12.56 -7.23 -14.49
C TRP A 12 11.32 -6.69 -15.20
N ARG A 13 11.24 -6.84 -16.53
CA ARG A 13 10.07 -6.41 -17.32
C ARG A 13 8.82 -7.17 -16.93
N ALA A 14 8.91 -8.49 -16.72
CA ALA A 14 7.79 -9.31 -16.29
C ALA A 14 7.21 -8.80 -14.95
N PHE A 15 8.07 -8.52 -13.98
CA PHE A 15 7.66 -7.97 -12.68
C PHE A 15 6.95 -6.61 -12.83
N VAL A 16 7.59 -5.64 -13.51
CA VAL A 16 7.03 -4.29 -13.64
C VAL A 16 5.70 -4.29 -14.40
N ASN A 17 5.63 -5.06 -15.50
CA ASN A 17 4.43 -5.13 -16.32
C ASN A 17 3.27 -5.83 -15.59
N ALA A 18 3.54 -6.95 -14.91
CA ALA A 18 2.52 -7.67 -14.15
C ALA A 18 1.98 -6.82 -13.00
N HIS A 19 2.87 -6.20 -12.22
CA HIS A 19 2.47 -5.28 -11.14
C HIS A 19 1.60 -4.14 -11.68
N ALA A 20 2.04 -3.46 -12.74
CA ALA A 20 1.29 -2.35 -13.32
C ALA A 20 -0.08 -2.79 -13.86
N ALA A 21 -0.17 -3.95 -14.50
CA ALA A 21 -1.43 -4.48 -15.05
C ALA A 21 -2.43 -4.84 -13.95
N VAL A 22 -1.98 -5.56 -12.90
CA VAL A 22 -2.82 -5.95 -11.76
C VAL A 22 -3.36 -4.70 -11.04
N ILE A 23 -2.46 -3.77 -10.67
CA ILE A 23 -2.86 -2.55 -9.96
C ILE A 23 -3.81 -1.71 -10.81
N LYS A 24 -3.56 -1.55 -12.11
CA LYS A 24 -4.45 -0.82 -13.02
C LYS A 24 -5.86 -1.43 -13.03
N ARG A 25 -5.98 -2.76 -12.99
CA ARG A 25 -7.28 -3.42 -13.04
C ARG A 25 -8.03 -3.31 -11.71
N ILE A 26 -7.33 -3.48 -10.60
CA ILE A 26 -7.90 -3.29 -9.26
C ILE A 26 -8.38 -1.85 -9.06
N GLU A 27 -7.60 -0.85 -9.47
CA GLU A 27 -8.00 0.56 -9.40
C GLU A 27 -9.25 0.85 -10.25
N ALA A 28 -9.41 0.18 -11.40
CA ALA A 28 -10.62 0.29 -12.21
C ALA A 28 -11.85 -0.29 -11.47
N ASP A 29 -11.71 -1.48 -10.89
CA ASP A 29 -12.79 -2.14 -10.14
C ASP A 29 -13.21 -1.33 -8.90
N LEU A 30 -12.24 -0.73 -8.19
CA LEU A 30 -12.50 0.19 -7.09
C LEU A 30 -13.27 1.42 -7.55
N SER A 31 -12.86 2.01 -8.67
CA SER A 31 -13.52 3.18 -9.25
C SER A 31 -14.96 2.88 -9.67
N ASP A 32 -15.19 1.75 -10.35
CA ASP A 32 -16.51 1.30 -10.79
C ASP A 32 -17.47 1.10 -9.60
N GLN A 33 -16.93 0.63 -8.47
CA GLN A 33 -17.67 0.46 -7.22
C GLN A 33 -17.68 1.70 -6.31
N ARG A 34 -17.17 2.84 -6.81
CA ARG A 34 -17.08 4.12 -6.08
C ARG A 34 -16.38 3.98 -4.72
N ARG A 35 -15.27 3.24 -4.71
CA ARG A 35 -14.39 3.06 -3.55
C ARG A 35 -13.18 3.96 -3.62
N GLU A 36 -12.58 4.21 -2.46
CA GLU A 36 -11.31 4.91 -2.37
C GLU A 36 -10.18 4.17 -3.12
N PRO A 37 -9.24 4.91 -3.75
CA PRO A 37 -8.12 4.32 -4.48
C PRO A 37 -7.15 3.58 -3.56
N LEU A 38 -6.30 2.71 -4.12
CA LEU A 38 -5.38 1.88 -3.32
C LEU A 38 -4.41 2.70 -2.47
N THR A 39 -4.00 3.87 -2.96
CA THR A 39 -3.16 4.80 -2.20
C THR A 39 -3.78 5.24 -0.87
N THR A 40 -5.11 5.31 -0.80
CA THR A 40 -5.85 5.61 0.43
C THR A 40 -6.08 4.37 1.25
N TYR A 41 -6.43 3.27 0.60
CA TYR A 41 -6.53 1.98 1.26
C TYR A 41 -5.25 1.63 2.04
N ASP A 42 -4.07 1.87 1.46
CA ASP A 42 -2.76 1.64 2.09
C ASP A 42 -2.60 2.41 3.41
N VAL A 43 -3.05 3.67 3.45
CA VAL A 43 -3.03 4.48 4.68
C VAL A 43 -4.02 3.93 5.69
N LEU A 44 -5.25 3.64 5.27
CA LEU A 44 -6.31 3.17 6.16
C LEU A 44 -5.96 1.80 6.76
N VAL A 45 -5.40 0.87 5.99
CA VAL A 45 -4.99 -0.45 6.49
C VAL A 45 -3.81 -0.34 7.46
N ALA A 46 -2.82 0.51 7.17
CA ALA A 46 -1.68 0.73 8.05
C ALA A 46 -2.11 1.27 9.42
N LEU A 47 -3.04 2.23 9.45
CA LEU A 47 -3.64 2.71 10.68
C LEU A 47 -4.52 1.65 11.35
N TYR A 48 -5.35 0.95 10.57
CA TYR A 48 -6.26 -0.10 11.08
C TYR A 48 -5.52 -1.23 11.78
N GLN A 49 -4.34 -1.62 11.29
CA GLN A 49 -3.52 -2.68 11.89
C GLN A 49 -2.66 -2.19 13.06
N SER A 50 -2.54 -0.88 13.27
CA SER A 50 -1.70 -0.33 14.33
C SER A 50 -2.41 -0.32 15.69
N PRO A 51 -1.63 -0.37 16.79
CA PRO A 51 -2.14 -0.12 18.15
C PRO A 51 -2.91 1.20 18.20
N ASP A 52 -4.01 1.23 18.95
CA ASP A 52 -4.89 2.41 19.11
C ASP A 52 -5.39 3.04 17.80
N LYS A 53 -5.24 2.33 16.67
CA LYS A 53 -5.61 2.78 15.32
C LYS A 53 -4.94 4.09 14.92
N LYS A 54 -3.73 4.35 15.41
CA LYS A 54 -2.96 5.55 15.10
C LYS A 54 -1.48 5.28 14.88
N LEU A 55 -0.84 6.17 14.14
CA LEU A 55 0.61 6.16 13.88
C LEU A 55 1.14 7.59 13.83
N ARG A 56 2.39 7.78 14.27
CA ARG A 56 3.12 9.02 13.94
C ARG A 56 3.28 9.09 12.42
N MET A 57 3.22 10.29 11.86
CA MET A 57 3.40 10.50 10.42
C MET A 57 4.73 9.94 9.88
N SER A 58 5.81 9.95 10.69
CA SER A 58 7.09 9.32 10.36
C SER A 58 6.97 7.80 10.20
N ASP A 59 6.26 7.15 11.12
CA ASP A 59 6.14 5.70 11.16
C ASP A 59 5.17 5.23 10.09
N LEU A 60 4.11 6.01 9.85
CA LEU A 60 3.19 5.79 8.74
C LEU A 60 3.92 5.88 7.40
N ALA A 61 4.80 6.87 7.21
CA ALA A 61 5.61 6.99 5.99
C ALA A 61 6.52 5.79 5.73
N ASN A 62 6.95 5.08 6.77
CA ASN A 62 7.77 3.87 6.64
C ASN A 62 6.94 2.60 6.38
N LYS A 63 5.61 2.65 6.60
CA LYS A 63 4.70 1.51 6.44
C LYS A 63 3.95 1.49 5.11
N VAL A 64 3.83 2.63 4.44
CA VAL A 64 3.12 2.75 3.16
C VAL A 64 4.11 2.85 2.00
N VAL A 65 3.68 2.51 0.80
CA VAL A 65 4.50 2.60 -0.43
C VAL A 65 4.61 4.05 -0.95
N LEU A 66 3.92 4.99 -0.31
CA LEU A 66 3.89 6.41 -0.70
C LEU A 66 5.18 7.14 -0.30
N THR A 67 5.61 8.06 -1.15
CA THR A 67 6.63 9.06 -0.76
C THR A 67 6.11 9.95 0.36
N ARG A 68 7.00 10.58 1.15
CA ARG A 68 6.61 11.49 2.25
C ARG A 68 5.66 12.60 1.78
N SER A 69 5.98 13.26 0.66
CA SER A 69 5.12 14.30 0.08
C SER A 69 3.79 13.75 -0.43
N GLY A 70 3.79 12.53 -0.98
CA GLY A 70 2.56 11.83 -1.37
C GLY A 70 1.67 11.54 -0.16
N LEU A 71 2.25 11.00 0.91
CA LEU A 71 1.53 10.71 2.15
C LEU A 71 0.88 11.96 2.75
N THR A 72 1.59 13.09 2.81
CA THR A 72 1.02 14.34 3.34
C THR A 72 -0.26 14.74 2.59
N ARG A 73 -0.25 14.71 1.25
CA ARG A 73 -1.41 15.05 0.42
C ARG A 73 -2.56 14.07 0.62
N VAL A 74 -2.26 12.77 0.73
CA VAL A 74 -3.28 11.75 1.00
C VAL A 74 -3.91 12.02 2.37
N ILE A 75 -3.12 12.22 3.42
CA ILE A 75 -3.65 12.48 4.76
C ILE A 75 -4.49 13.76 4.80
N GLU A 76 -4.06 14.85 4.15
CA GLU A 76 -4.85 16.10 4.08
C GLU A 76 -6.19 15.89 3.37
N ARG A 77 -6.26 14.99 2.39
CA ARG A 77 -7.52 14.62 1.76
C ARG A 77 -8.39 13.79 2.71
N LEU A 78 -7.83 12.74 3.31
CA LEU A 78 -8.56 11.88 4.24
C LEU A 78 -9.07 12.61 5.48
N GLU A 79 -8.33 13.62 5.94
CA GLU A 79 -8.75 14.51 7.01
C GLU A 79 -9.96 15.36 6.61
N ARG A 80 -9.95 15.94 5.40
CA ARG A 80 -11.11 16.67 4.86
C ARG A 80 -12.33 15.78 4.63
N GLU A 81 -12.12 14.51 4.29
CA GLU A 81 -13.17 13.50 4.11
C GLU A 81 -13.64 12.88 5.44
N GLY A 82 -13.01 13.22 6.57
CA GLY A 82 -13.36 12.70 7.90
C GLY A 82 -12.97 11.23 8.12
N LEU A 83 -12.10 10.68 7.27
CA LEU A 83 -11.61 9.29 7.35
C LEU A 83 -10.43 9.15 8.32
N VAL A 84 -9.65 10.23 8.49
CA VAL A 84 -8.50 10.31 9.40
C VAL A 84 -8.58 11.61 10.20
N GLU A 85 -8.08 11.62 11.42
CA GLU A 85 -7.88 12.83 12.23
C GLU A 85 -6.39 13.02 12.52
N ARG A 86 -5.95 14.27 12.66
CA ARG A 86 -4.60 14.60 13.12
C ARG A 86 -4.60 15.00 14.59
N GLU A 87 -3.98 14.17 15.42
CA GLU A 87 -3.68 14.52 16.82
C GLU A 87 -2.31 15.20 16.89
N ARG A 88 -2.25 16.40 17.49
CA ARG A 88 -1.00 17.07 17.85
C ARG A 88 -0.76 16.89 19.35
N THR A 89 0.42 16.41 19.74
CA THR A 89 0.86 16.41 21.14
C THR A 89 1.52 17.75 21.47
N GLU A 90 1.20 18.33 22.63
CA GLU A 90 1.73 19.63 23.09
C GLU A 90 3.27 19.67 23.12
N GLU A 91 3.92 18.53 23.34
CA GLU A 91 5.37 18.38 23.47
C GLU A 91 6.12 18.28 22.12
N ASP A 92 5.43 18.02 21.01
CA ASP A 92 6.09 17.71 19.73
C ASP A 92 5.42 18.40 18.54
N ARG A 93 5.90 19.61 18.23
CA ARG A 93 5.53 20.34 17.01
C ARG A 93 5.92 19.62 15.71
N ARG A 94 6.71 18.53 15.78
CA ARG A 94 7.18 17.75 14.63
C ARG A 94 6.46 16.42 14.46
N GLY A 95 5.67 15.96 15.43
CA GLY A 95 5.07 14.62 15.44
C GLY A 95 3.55 14.63 15.45
N ALA A 96 2.91 15.00 14.34
CA ALA A 96 1.48 14.74 14.21
C ALA A 96 1.23 13.22 14.14
N PHE A 97 0.22 12.75 14.87
CA PHE A 97 -0.33 11.42 14.69
C PHE A 97 -1.44 11.48 13.66
N ALA A 98 -1.49 10.49 12.78
CA ALA A 98 -2.68 10.18 12.01
C ALA A 98 -3.49 9.12 12.79
N VAL A 99 -4.78 9.39 12.99
CA VAL A 99 -5.70 8.54 13.74
C VAL A 99 -6.83 8.12 12.83
N LEU A 100 -7.11 6.82 12.75
CA LEU A 100 -8.22 6.31 11.96
C LEU A 100 -9.55 6.61 12.64
N THR A 101 -10.46 7.27 11.93
CA THR A 101 -11.80 7.53 12.46
C THR A 101 -12.71 6.31 12.31
N ARG A 102 -13.92 6.37 12.89
CA ARG A 102 -14.95 5.36 12.67
C ARG A 102 -15.40 5.28 11.20
N GLU A 103 -15.46 6.42 10.49
CA GLU A 103 -15.80 6.43 9.06
C GLU A 103 -14.63 5.87 8.25
N GLY A 104 -13.38 6.22 8.58
CA GLY A 104 -12.20 5.63 7.93
C GLY A 104 -12.15 4.11 8.07
N LYS A 105 -12.48 3.58 9.25
CA LYS A 105 -12.63 2.13 9.44
C LYS A 105 -13.75 1.54 8.59
N ARG A 106 -14.90 2.20 8.48
CA ARG A 106 -16.01 1.74 7.61
C ARG A 106 -15.57 1.71 6.16
N GLU A 107 -14.90 2.74 5.69
CA GLU A 107 -14.43 2.82 4.31
C GLU A 107 -13.41 1.72 4.02
N PHE A 108 -12.42 1.52 4.89
CA PHE A 108 -11.49 0.38 4.80
C PHE A 108 -12.22 -0.97 4.64
N LEU A 109 -13.22 -1.23 5.50
CA LEU A 109 -13.97 -2.49 5.46
C LEU A 109 -14.87 -2.63 4.21
N ARG A 110 -15.32 -1.52 3.61
CA ARG A 110 -16.08 -1.53 2.35
C ARG A 110 -15.20 -1.71 1.12
N THR A 111 -13.97 -1.23 1.18
CA THR A 111 -12.99 -1.32 0.09
C THR A 111 -12.34 -2.71 0.04
N TRP A 112 -12.13 -3.34 1.19
CA TRP A 112 -11.45 -4.65 1.26
C TRP A 112 -12.07 -5.74 0.38
N PRO A 113 -13.40 -5.98 0.36
CA PRO A 113 -13.98 -7.02 -0.49
C PRO A 113 -13.65 -6.85 -1.98
N VAL A 114 -13.69 -5.60 -2.49
CA VAL A 114 -13.37 -5.29 -3.89
C VAL A 114 -11.89 -5.54 -4.17
N TYR A 115 -11.02 -5.11 -3.25
CA TYR A 115 -9.59 -5.33 -3.40
C TYR A 115 -9.23 -6.82 -3.33
N ALA A 116 -9.82 -7.56 -2.39
CA ALA A 116 -9.60 -9.00 -2.23
C ALA A 116 -10.07 -9.78 -3.46
N GLU A 117 -11.22 -9.43 -4.03
CA GLU A 117 -11.71 -10.02 -5.29
C GLU A 117 -10.77 -9.70 -6.46
N GLY A 118 -10.30 -8.46 -6.58
CA GLY A 118 -9.30 -8.08 -7.58
C GLY A 118 -7.97 -8.83 -7.44
N ILE A 119 -7.46 -9.00 -6.21
CA ILE A 119 -6.28 -9.84 -5.93
C ILE A 119 -6.55 -11.28 -6.38
N TYR A 120 -7.72 -11.82 -6.06
CA TYR A 120 -8.06 -13.18 -6.42
C TYR A 120 -8.13 -13.37 -7.94
N ASN A 121 -8.89 -12.51 -8.62
CA ASN A 121 -9.16 -12.62 -10.05
C ASN A 121 -7.91 -12.36 -10.91
N TYR A 122 -7.06 -11.41 -10.54
CA TYR A 122 -5.95 -10.98 -11.41
C TYR A 122 -4.58 -11.53 -11.00
N PHE A 123 -4.48 -12.15 -9.83
CA PHE A 123 -3.22 -12.72 -9.35
C PHE A 123 -3.37 -14.16 -8.87
N VAL A 124 -4.25 -14.42 -7.90
CA VAL A 124 -4.33 -15.75 -7.26
C VAL A 124 -4.85 -16.82 -8.22
N SER A 125 -5.89 -16.51 -9.00
CA SER A 125 -6.53 -17.47 -9.91
C SER A 125 -5.72 -17.72 -11.20
N VAL A 126 -4.79 -16.83 -11.52
CA VAL A 126 -3.95 -16.89 -12.72
C VAL A 126 -2.71 -17.77 -12.49
N LEU A 127 -2.19 -17.78 -11.27
CA LEU A 127 -1.00 -18.54 -10.88
C LEU A 127 -1.40 -19.83 -10.16
N ASP A 128 -0.66 -20.92 -10.37
CA ASP A 128 -0.80 -22.11 -9.54
C ASP A 128 -0.12 -21.97 -8.15
N GLU A 129 -0.15 -23.03 -7.34
CA GLU A 129 0.45 -22.98 -6.01
C GLU A 129 1.98 -22.86 -6.02
N GLU A 130 2.66 -23.53 -6.95
CA GLU A 130 4.12 -23.50 -7.04
C GLU A 130 4.61 -22.14 -7.53
N GLU A 131 3.92 -21.57 -8.52
CA GLU A 131 4.18 -20.24 -9.05
C GLU A 131 3.99 -19.17 -7.98
N ARG A 132 2.90 -19.22 -7.20
CA ARG A 132 2.68 -18.26 -6.09
C ARG A 132 3.80 -18.31 -5.06
N LYS A 133 4.23 -19.51 -4.64
CA LYS A 133 5.35 -19.68 -3.71
C LYS A 133 6.67 -19.15 -4.28
N ALA A 134 6.90 -19.36 -5.58
CA ALA A 134 8.09 -18.85 -6.25
C ALA A 134 8.13 -17.32 -6.27
N VAL A 135 7.00 -16.67 -6.59
CA VAL A 135 6.86 -15.21 -6.59
C VAL A 135 7.05 -14.64 -5.18
N GLU A 136 6.37 -15.20 -4.17
CA GLU A 136 6.52 -14.78 -2.77
C GLU A 136 7.98 -14.83 -2.34
N LYS A 137 8.65 -15.97 -2.57
CA LYS A 137 10.06 -16.17 -2.18
C LYS A 137 10.99 -15.19 -2.89
N ALA A 138 10.83 -15.00 -4.20
CA ALA A 138 11.70 -14.14 -5.00
C ALA A 138 11.55 -12.67 -4.60
N LEU A 139 10.33 -12.17 -4.49
CA LEU A 139 10.06 -10.76 -4.16
C LEU A 139 10.40 -10.43 -2.71
N THR A 140 10.15 -11.35 -1.77
CA THR A 140 10.55 -11.17 -0.36
C THR A 140 12.07 -10.98 -0.23
N LYS A 141 12.86 -11.77 -0.95
CA LYS A 141 14.33 -11.64 -0.96
C LYS A 141 14.79 -10.25 -1.44
N VAL A 142 14.13 -9.69 -2.46
CA VAL A 142 14.42 -8.33 -2.96
C VAL A 142 14.09 -7.29 -1.88
N THR A 143 12.91 -7.36 -1.27
CA THR A 143 12.49 -6.43 -0.23
C THR A 143 13.41 -6.47 0.99
N GLU A 144 13.80 -7.66 1.45
CA GLU A 144 14.73 -7.80 2.58
C GLU A 144 16.12 -7.25 2.28
N ALA A 145 16.63 -7.46 1.07
CA ALA A 145 17.93 -6.93 0.65
C ALA A 145 17.95 -5.38 0.67
N LEU A 146 16.85 -4.75 0.26
CA LEU A 146 16.72 -3.28 0.29
C LEU A 146 16.57 -2.73 1.71
N LYS A 147 15.78 -3.38 2.57
CA LYS A 147 15.62 -2.98 3.98
C LYS A 147 16.94 -3.05 4.77
N LYS A 148 17.81 -4.03 4.47
CA LYS A 148 19.13 -4.16 5.11
C LYS A 148 20.12 -3.04 4.72
N GLY A 149 19.87 -2.33 3.62
CA GLY A 149 20.69 -1.20 3.17
C GLY A 149 20.29 0.16 3.76
N GLU A 150 19.20 0.22 4.52
CA GLU A 150 18.68 1.46 5.14
C GLU A 150 19.06 1.60 6.63
N GLY A 151 19.89 0.69 7.16
CA GLY A 151 20.36 0.64 8.55
C GLY A 151 21.78 1.17 8.74
#